data_AF-A0A1F5TQY2-F1
#
_entry.id   AF-A0A1F5TQY2-F1
#
_cell.length_a   1.000
_cell.length_b   1.000
_cell.length_c   1.000
_cell.angle_alpha   90.00
_cell.angle_beta   90.00
_cell.angle_gamma   90.00
#
_symmetry.space_group_name_H-M   'P 1'
#
loop_
_entity.id
_entity.type
_entity.pdbx_description
1 polymer ?
#
loop_
_entity_poly.entity_id
_entity_poly.type
_entity_poly.pdbx_seq_one_letter_code
_entity_poly.pdbx_strand_id
1 'polypeptide(L)'
;MPKDKLKICLETSTYLPLTWTTPYSQDVINLIQYYRNDADFYIQDDCLTEALSYIHYQKNWFRHASVRIKKIAKILTDKQLNELSFPSTAFQILLGGKMWAQGLYLNFVRHTTFLYADLVDKVDFSDKRKGLLKLAGLIDERFEELQNKIEGHLIANEFEINFREILPYWGKFYLFMELPGPLKVKVWKIEEKFEKGPARIRDVFHYKSMIDSNIGFNKMIVANTGFSAHIKKELGKLEIELLCAKSRQMEIYE
;
A
#
# COMPACT_ATOMS: atom_id res chain seq x y z
N MET A 1 5.62 35.19 18.26
CA MET A 1 4.89 33.95 18.60
C MET A 1 5.30 32.90 17.58
N PRO A 2 5.65 31.67 17.98
CA PRO A 2 5.83 30.58 17.02
C PRO A 2 4.54 30.47 16.20
N LYS A 3 4.62 30.44 14.87
CA LYS A 3 3.45 30.08 14.06
C LYS A 3 3.08 28.66 14.45
N ASP A 4 1.82 28.45 14.84
CA ASP A 4 1.33 27.09 15.03
C ASP A 4 1.55 26.32 13.72
N LYS A 5 2.21 25.16 13.81
CA LYS A 5 2.43 24.29 12.66
C LYS A 5 1.09 23.84 12.09
N LEU A 6 1.02 23.73 10.77
CA LEU A 6 -0.12 23.13 10.09
C LEU A 6 -0.28 21.69 10.56
N LYS A 7 -1.52 21.26 10.79
CA LYS A 7 -1.86 19.87 11.12
C LYS A 7 -2.40 19.21 9.87
N ILE A 8 -1.60 18.32 9.28
CA ILE A 8 -1.94 17.64 8.02
C ILE A 8 -2.22 16.17 8.30
N CYS A 9 -3.40 15.70 7.92
CA CYS A 9 -3.73 14.28 8.00
C CYS A 9 -3.33 13.55 6.72
N LEU A 10 -2.76 12.37 6.88
CA LEU A 10 -2.49 11.39 5.84
C LEU A 10 -3.65 10.39 5.83
N GLU A 11 -4.28 10.22 4.69
CA GLU A 11 -5.31 9.19 4.47
C GLU A 11 -4.64 7.85 4.11
N THR A 12 -5.37 6.72 4.14
CA THR A 12 -4.85 5.39 3.72
C THR A 12 -4.20 5.46 2.34
N SER A 13 -4.87 6.09 1.38
CA SER A 13 -4.37 6.29 0.02
C SER A 13 -3.06 7.06 -0.02
N THR A 14 -2.74 7.88 0.98
CA THR A 14 -1.45 8.57 1.10
C THR A 14 -0.39 7.71 1.77
N TYR A 15 -0.78 6.95 2.79
CA TYR A 15 0.14 6.06 3.52
C TYR A 15 0.68 4.91 2.64
N LEU A 16 -0.16 4.32 1.78
CA LEU A 16 0.26 3.21 0.92
C LEU A 16 1.42 3.59 -0.03
N PRO A 17 1.36 4.70 -0.79
CA PRO A 17 2.47 5.24 -1.60
C PRO A 17 3.78 5.50 -0.85
N LEU A 18 3.73 5.62 0.49
CA LEU A 18 4.88 5.81 1.37
C LEU A 18 5.46 4.50 1.93
N THR A 19 4.74 3.40 1.75
CA THR A 19 5.16 2.05 2.16
C THR A 19 5.62 1.24 0.96
N TRP A 20 4.94 1.41 -0.18
CA TRP A 20 5.30 0.78 -1.44
C TRP A 20 5.02 1.71 -2.63
N THR A 21 5.77 1.52 -3.71
CA THR A 21 5.73 2.41 -4.87
C THR A 21 4.42 2.27 -5.64
N THR A 22 3.76 3.41 -5.89
CA THR A 22 2.56 3.54 -6.70
C THR A 22 2.71 4.68 -7.71
N PRO A 23 1.80 4.80 -8.70
CA PRO A 23 1.78 5.95 -9.59
C PRO A 23 1.69 7.32 -8.93
N TYR A 24 1.25 7.38 -7.67
CA TYR A 24 1.09 8.63 -6.91
C TYR A 24 2.26 8.92 -5.97
N SER A 25 3.20 7.97 -5.79
CA SER A 25 4.24 8.07 -4.76
C SER A 25 5.09 9.32 -4.90
N GLN A 26 5.50 9.68 -6.11
CA GLN A 26 6.29 10.89 -6.34
C GLN A 26 5.59 12.16 -5.84
N ASP A 27 4.32 12.36 -6.21
CA ASP A 27 3.61 13.60 -5.87
C ASP A 27 3.20 13.64 -4.40
N VAL A 28 2.87 12.49 -3.80
CA VAL A 28 2.70 12.37 -2.34
C VAL A 28 3.97 12.80 -1.61
N ILE A 29 5.13 12.31 -2.03
CA ILE A 29 6.42 12.66 -1.40
C ILE A 29 6.73 14.15 -1.62
N ASN A 30 6.47 14.71 -2.81
CA ASN A 30 6.63 16.14 -3.09
C ASN A 30 5.77 17.00 -2.15
N LEU A 31 4.49 16.66 -1.97
CA LEU A 31 3.59 17.36 -1.06
C LEU A 31 4.11 17.32 0.39
N ILE A 32 4.56 16.15 0.84
CA ILE A 32 5.13 16.00 2.18
C ILE A 32 6.39 16.84 2.34
N GLN A 33 7.29 16.82 1.36
CA GLN A 33 8.50 17.65 1.39
C GLN A 33 8.17 19.14 1.44
N TYR A 34 7.21 19.59 0.62
CA TYR A 34 6.78 20.98 0.57
C TYR A 34 6.32 21.50 1.94
N TYR A 35 5.61 20.67 2.72
CA TYR A 35 5.11 21.04 4.04
C TYR A 35 6.01 20.62 5.21
N ARG A 36 7.16 19.98 4.95
CA ARG A 36 7.94 19.26 5.97
C ARG A 36 8.34 20.09 7.20
N ASN A 37 8.68 21.36 7.00
CA ASN A 37 9.16 22.24 8.07
C ASN A 37 8.02 22.96 8.80
N ASP A 38 6.88 23.13 8.13
CA ASP A 38 5.77 23.97 8.60
C ASP A 38 4.56 23.16 9.09
N ALA A 39 4.62 21.84 9.01
CA ALA A 39 3.52 20.95 9.38
C ALA A 39 3.92 19.83 10.34
N ASP A 40 2.95 19.40 11.12
CA ASP A 40 2.91 18.11 11.81
C ASP A 40 1.99 17.17 11.04
N PHE A 41 2.48 15.96 10.76
CA PHE A 41 1.74 14.95 10.02
C PHE A 41 1.09 13.95 10.97
N TYR A 42 -0.17 13.63 10.68
CA TYR A 42 -0.98 12.72 11.46
C TYR A 42 -1.55 11.64 10.55
N ILE A 43 -1.86 10.47 11.10
CA ILE A 43 -2.67 9.45 10.44
C ILE A 43 -3.70 8.90 11.41
N GLN A 44 -4.93 8.76 10.93
CA GLN A 44 -6.00 8.10 11.67
C GLN A 44 -5.70 6.59 11.76
N ASP A 45 -5.85 5.99 12.93
CA ASP A 45 -5.57 4.57 13.11
C ASP A 45 -6.54 3.63 12.34
N ASP A 46 -7.74 4.09 11.99
CA ASP A 46 -8.64 3.41 11.05
C ASP A 46 -8.02 3.32 9.64
N CYS A 47 -7.30 4.35 9.19
CA CYS A 47 -6.55 4.30 7.92
C CYS A 47 -5.43 3.25 7.95
N LEU A 48 -4.75 3.10 9.09
CA LEU A 48 -3.75 2.04 9.29
C LEU A 48 -4.41 0.65 9.32
N THR A 49 -5.60 0.54 9.91
CA THR A 49 -6.39 -0.70 9.93
C THR A 49 -6.83 -1.10 8.52
N GLU A 50 -7.24 -0.12 7.71
CA GLU A 50 -7.51 -0.33 6.30
C GLU A 50 -6.25 -0.78 5.55
N ALA A 51 -5.11 -0.09 5.73
CA ALA A 51 -3.85 -0.46 5.10
C ALA A 51 -3.43 -1.90 5.46
N LEU A 52 -3.59 -2.29 6.73
CA LEU A 52 -3.31 -3.64 7.21
C LEU A 52 -4.16 -4.70 6.50
N SER A 53 -5.42 -4.38 6.16
CA SER A 53 -6.31 -5.34 5.47
C SER A 53 -5.80 -5.81 4.10
N TYR A 54 -4.91 -5.04 3.45
CA TYR A 54 -4.27 -5.44 2.18
C TYR A 54 -3.26 -6.57 2.35
N ILE A 55 -2.74 -6.77 3.55
CA ILE A 55 -1.72 -7.75 3.91
C ILE A 55 -2.12 -8.59 5.13
N HIS A 56 -3.37 -8.51 5.58
CA HIS A 56 -3.90 -9.30 6.68
C HIS A 56 -5.11 -10.10 6.18
N TYR A 57 -4.81 -11.14 5.42
CA TYR A 57 -5.79 -12.01 4.78
C TYR A 57 -5.46 -13.48 5.01
N GLN A 58 -6.48 -14.33 4.93
CA GLN A 58 -6.30 -15.78 5.10
C GLN A 58 -5.27 -16.33 4.10
N LYS A 59 -4.20 -16.95 4.63
CA LYS A 59 -3.17 -17.64 3.84
C LYS A 59 -3.75 -18.94 3.26
N ASN A 60 -4.25 -18.88 2.03
CA ASN A 60 -4.78 -20.05 1.31
C ASN A 60 -4.33 -20.07 -0.16
N TRP A 61 -4.59 -21.17 -0.87
CA TRP A 61 -4.22 -21.34 -2.29
C TRP A 61 -4.68 -20.17 -3.18
N PHE A 62 -5.87 -19.64 -2.92
CA PHE A 62 -6.41 -18.55 -3.71
C PHE A 62 -5.70 -17.23 -3.37
N ARG A 63 -5.50 -16.90 -2.11
CA ARG A 63 -5.06 -15.55 -1.73
C ARG A 63 -3.54 -15.40 -1.60
N HIS A 64 -2.81 -16.48 -1.34
CA HIS A 64 -1.40 -16.38 -0.96
C HIS A 64 -0.48 -17.11 -1.94
N ALA A 65 0.40 -16.36 -2.60
CA ALA A 65 1.29 -16.89 -3.63
C ALA A 65 2.27 -17.95 -3.09
N SER A 66 2.86 -17.75 -1.90
CA SER A 66 3.71 -18.77 -1.26
C SER A 66 3.00 -20.11 -1.08
N VAL A 67 1.70 -20.12 -0.69
CA VAL A 67 0.92 -21.36 -0.57
C VAL A 67 0.76 -22.04 -1.93
N ARG A 68 0.54 -21.28 -3.00
CA ARG A 68 0.49 -21.83 -4.36
C ARG A 68 1.81 -22.44 -4.78
N ILE A 69 2.89 -21.69 -4.61
CA ILE A 69 4.24 -22.10 -4.98
C ILE A 69 4.64 -23.38 -4.25
N LYS A 70 4.46 -23.44 -2.91
CA LYS A 70 4.74 -24.63 -2.10
C LYS A 70 3.94 -25.85 -2.54
N LYS A 71 2.66 -25.67 -2.87
CA LYS A 71 1.82 -26.78 -3.35
C LYS A 71 2.21 -27.23 -4.75
N ILE A 72 2.52 -26.32 -5.68
CA ILE A 72 3.01 -26.65 -7.04
C ILE A 72 4.33 -27.42 -6.95
N ALA A 73 5.28 -26.91 -6.15
CA ALA A 73 6.53 -27.60 -5.89
C ALA A 73 6.25 -29.01 -5.36
N LYS A 74 5.38 -29.17 -4.36
CA LYS A 74 5.07 -30.49 -3.79
C LYS A 74 4.44 -31.49 -4.76
N ILE A 75 3.50 -31.06 -5.62
CA ILE A 75 2.69 -32.00 -6.42
C ILE A 75 3.32 -32.39 -7.76
N LEU A 76 4.18 -31.53 -8.33
CA LEU A 76 4.82 -31.82 -9.62
C LEU A 76 6.09 -32.65 -9.41
N THR A 77 6.33 -33.58 -10.32
CA THR A 77 7.60 -34.33 -10.40
C THR A 77 8.73 -33.44 -10.94
N ASP A 78 9.98 -33.83 -10.73
CA ASP A 78 11.13 -33.07 -11.27
C ASP A 78 11.11 -33.00 -12.80
N LYS A 79 10.66 -34.07 -13.48
CA LYS A 79 10.45 -34.06 -14.94
C LYS A 79 9.45 -32.97 -15.35
N GLN A 80 8.28 -32.93 -14.73
CA GLN A 80 7.25 -31.92 -15.02
C GLN A 80 7.73 -30.50 -14.68
N LEU A 81 8.48 -30.32 -13.59
CA LEU A 81 9.05 -29.03 -13.24
C LEU A 81 10.09 -28.55 -14.27
N ASN A 82 10.89 -29.47 -14.82
CA ASN A 82 11.88 -29.15 -15.86
C ASN A 82 11.26 -28.80 -17.21
N GLU A 83 10.01 -29.19 -17.46
CA GLU A 83 9.24 -28.77 -18.65
C GLU A 83 8.69 -27.33 -18.53
N LEU A 84 8.77 -26.70 -17.34
CA LEU A 84 8.32 -25.33 -17.11
C LEU A 84 9.40 -24.30 -17.44
N SER A 85 8.98 -23.17 -18.01
CA SER A 85 9.87 -22.05 -18.37
C SER A 85 10.02 -21.05 -17.23
N PHE A 86 11.23 -20.90 -16.68
CA PHE A 86 11.54 -19.91 -15.66
C PHE A 86 12.35 -18.74 -16.22
N PRO A 87 12.13 -17.49 -15.76
CA PRO A 87 11.28 -17.10 -14.62
C PRO A 87 9.77 -16.97 -14.92
N SER A 88 9.34 -17.10 -16.18
CA SER A 88 7.94 -16.85 -16.61
C SER A 88 6.89 -17.61 -15.80
N THR A 89 7.13 -18.88 -15.48
CA THR A 89 6.25 -19.69 -14.61
C THR A 89 6.06 -19.08 -13.23
N ALA A 90 7.10 -18.48 -12.63
CA ALA A 90 6.97 -17.82 -11.33
C ALA A 90 5.96 -16.67 -11.40
N PHE A 91 6.05 -15.81 -12.43
CA PHE A 91 5.08 -14.73 -12.66
C PHE A 91 3.66 -15.25 -12.90
N GLN A 92 3.50 -16.34 -13.67
CA GLN A 92 2.20 -16.97 -13.86
C GLN A 92 1.60 -17.48 -12.55
N ILE A 93 2.42 -18.02 -11.64
CA ILE A 93 1.95 -18.46 -10.32
C ILE A 93 1.58 -17.28 -9.41
N LEU A 94 2.35 -16.18 -9.47
CA LEU A 94 2.02 -14.94 -8.77
C LEU A 94 0.66 -14.40 -9.23
N LEU A 95 0.47 -14.29 -10.55
CA LEU A 95 -0.79 -13.92 -11.22
C LEU A 95 -1.91 -14.96 -11.06
N GLY A 96 -1.57 -16.17 -10.61
CA GLY A 96 -2.48 -17.29 -10.46
C GLY A 96 -3.44 -17.12 -9.27
N GLY A 97 -4.55 -17.87 -9.31
CA GLY A 97 -5.64 -17.79 -8.33
C GLY A 97 -6.95 -18.28 -8.95
N LYS A 98 -8.10 -17.95 -8.35
CA LYS A 98 -9.40 -18.04 -9.05
C LYS A 98 -9.35 -17.08 -10.26
N MET A 99 -8.94 -17.59 -11.42
CA MET A 99 -8.82 -16.84 -12.68
C MET A 99 -10.18 -16.39 -13.26
N TRP A 100 -11.28 -16.80 -12.65
CA TRP A 100 -12.64 -16.45 -13.09
C TRP A 100 -13.07 -15.08 -12.54
N ALA A 101 -13.59 -14.25 -13.44
CA ALA A 101 -13.83 -12.81 -13.28
C ALA A 101 -14.98 -12.43 -12.33
N GLN A 102 -14.90 -12.80 -11.06
CA GLN A 102 -15.79 -12.21 -10.03
C GLN A 102 -15.08 -11.07 -9.30
N GLY A 103 -15.09 -9.90 -9.97
CA GLY A 103 -15.36 -8.55 -9.44
C GLY A 103 -14.49 -7.89 -8.37
N LEU A 104 -13.87 -8.63 -7.45
CA LEU A 104 -13.09 -8.07 -6.33
C LEU A 104 -11.75 -8.79 -6.13
N TYR A 105 -11.71 -10.07 -6.48
CA TYR A 105 -10.56 -10.94 -6.23
C TYR A 105 -9.42 -10.73 -7.24
N LEU A 106 -9.72 -10.28 -8.47
CA LEU A 106 -8.71 -9.96 -9.49
C LEU A 106 -7.82 -8.76 -9.10
N ASN A 107 -8.40 -7.73 -8.48
CA ASN A 107 -7.63 -6.58 -8.01
C ASN A 107 -6.62 -7.02 -6.96
N PHE A 108 -7.04 -7.86 -6.02
CA PHE A 108 -6.18 -8.41 -4.99
C PHE A 108 -5.03 -9.30 -5.54
N VAL A 109 -5.29 -10.16 -6.53
CA VAL A 109 -4.24 -10.99 -7.16
C VAL A 109 -3.24 -10.13 -7.95
N ARG A 110 -3.72 -9.11 -8.67
CA ARG A 110 -2.84 -8.13 -9.33
C ARG A 110 -1.98 -7.40 -8.31
N HIS A 111 -2.60 -6.95 -7.22
CA HIS A 111 -1.90 -6.24 -6.16
C HIS A 111 -0.79 -7.10 -5.55
N THR A 112 -1.10 -8.32 -5.14
CA THR A 112 -0.11 -9.24 -4.58
C THR A 112 0.98 -9.62 -5.59
N THR A 113 0.67 -9.76 -6.88
CA THR A 113 1.69 -10.01 -7.91
C THR A 113 2.72 -8.90 -7.96
N PHE A 114 2.29 -7.64 -8.06
CA PHE A 114 3.18 -6.48 -8.11
C PHE A 114 4.05 -6.38 -6.85
N LEU A 115 3.50 -6.73 -5.68
CA LEU A 115 4.23 -6.72 -4.41
C LEU A 115 5.40 -7.71 -4.34
N TYR A 116 5.37 -8.78 -5.13
CA TYR A 116 6.34 -9.87 -5.06
C TYR A 116 7.15 -10.07 -6.34
N ALA A 117 6.89 -9.29 -7.40
CA ALA A 117 7.50 -9.45 -8.71
C ALA A 117 9.04 -9.39 -8.66
N ASP A 118 9.61 -8.42 -7.94
CA ASP A 118 11.07 -8.26 -7.79
C ASP A 118 11.74 -9.39 -7.00
N LEU A 119 10.98 -10.20 -6.25
CA LEU A 119 11.54 -11.35 -5.55
C LEU A 119 11.93 -12.47 -6.52
N VAL A 120 11.29 -12.54 -7.68
CA VAL A 120 11.61 -13.52 -8.73
C VAL A 120 13.05 -13.34 -9.21
N ASP A 121 13.50 -12.08 -9.32
CA ASP A 121 14.86 -11.74 -9.78
C ASP A 121 15.95 -12.14 -8.76
N LYS A 122 15.58 -12.44 -7.51
CA LYS A 122 16.51 -12.86 -6.43
C LYS A 122 16.69 -14.38 -6.34
N VAL A 123 16.07 -15.12 -7.25
CA VAL A 123 16.01 -16.59 -7.20
C VAL A 123 16.70 -17.19 -8.41
N ASP A 124 17.66 -18.07 -8.14
CA ASP A 124 18.20 -18.97 -9.15
C ASP A 124 17.25 -20.15 -9.34
N PHE A 125 16.74 -20.31 -10.56
CA PHE A 125 15.89 -21.41 -10.97
C PHE A 125 16.66 -22.47 -11.77
N SER A 126 17.96 -22.67 -11.54
CA SER A 126 18.69 -23.80 -12.12
C SER A 126 18.14 -25.13 -11.58
N ASP A 127 17.86 -25.19 -10.28
CA ASP A 127 17.01 -26.21 -9.65
C ASP A 127 15.60 -25.64 -9.47
N LYS A 128 14.64 -26.11 -10.27
CA LYS A 128 13.28 -25.53 -10.32
C LYS A 128 12.55 -25.64 -8.99
N ARG A 129 12.69 -26.79 -8.32
CA ARG A 129 12.00 -27.09 -7.06
C ARG A 129 12.57 -26.21 -5.94
N LYS A 130 13.90 -26.16 -5.81
CA LYS A 130 14.54 -25.29 -4.81
C LYS A 130 14.27 -23.82 -5.09
N GLY A 131 14.31 -23.39 -6.35
CA GLY A 131 13.98 -22.03 -6.75
C GLY A 131 12.55 -21.63 -6.33
N LEU A 132 11.55 -22.47 -6.63
CA LEU A 132 10.18 -22.26 -6.18
C LEU A 132 10.09 -22.17 -4.65
N LEU A 133 10.68 -23.10 -3.90
CA LEU A 133 10.64 -23.08 -2.43
C LEU A 133 11.34 -21.83 -1.85
N LYS A 134 12.46 -21.39 -2.44
CA LYS A 134 13.14 -20.14 -2.07
C LYS A 134 12.25 -18.92 -2.33
N LEU A 135 11.62 -18.83 -3.50
CA LEU A 135 10.68 -17.75 -3.81
C LEU A 135 9.52 -17.70 -2.81
N ALA A 136 8.98 -18.87 -2.44
CA ALA A 136 7.90 -18.95 -1.45
C ALA A 136 8.35 -18.43 -0.07
N GLY A 137 9.58 -18.74 0.36
CA GLY A 137 10.17 -18.20 1.59
C GLY A 137 10.28 -16.68 1.55
N LEU A 138 10.87 -16.11 0.49
CA LEU A 138 10.99 -14.65 0.33
C LEU A 138 9.63 -13.93 0.35
N ILE A 139 8.58 -14.56 -0.20
CA ILE A 139 7.22 -14.01 -0.19
C ILE A 139 6.65 -14.01 1.24
N ASP A 140 6.83 -15.10 1.99
CA ASP A 140 6.37 -15.17 3.38
C ASP A 140 7.11 -14.16 4.26
N GLU A 141 8.43 -14.04 4.11
CA GLU A 141 9.26 -13.05 4.82
C GLU A 141 8.75 -11.63 4.56
N ARG A 142 8.60 -11.22 3.29
CA ARG A 142 8.11 -9.87 2.96
C ARG A 142 6.69 -9.63 3.48
N PHE A 143 5.82 -10.64 3.39
CA PHE A 143 4.45 -10.55 3.90
C PHE A 143 4.46 -10.27 5.40
N GLU A 144 5.27 -11.01 6.17
CA GLU A 144 5.40 -10.87 7.62
C GLU A 144 6.08 -9.55 8.00
N GLU A 145 7.13 -9.14 7.29
CA GLU A 145 7.78 -7.83 7.47
C GLU A 145 6.79 -6.67 7.31
N LEU A 146 5.98 -6.68 6.23
CA LEU A 146 4.97 -5.67 6.01
C LEU A 146 3.88 -5.70 7.08
N GLN A 147 3.41 -6.89 7.44
CA GLN A 147 2.38 -7.05 8.45
C GLN A 147 2.85 -6.46 9.79
N ASN A 148 4.03 -6.87 10.24
CA ASN A 148 4.66 -6.38 11.47
C ASN A 148 4.91 -4.87 11.42
N LYS A 149 5.30 -4.32 10.26
CA LYS A 149 5.49 -2.86 10.09
C LYS A 149 4.20 -2.08 10.30
N ILE A 150 3.10 -2.48 9.64
CA ILE A 150 1.82 -1.78 9.77
C ILE A 150 1.22 -1.99 11.17
N GLU A 151 1.30 -3.20 11.74
CA GLU A 151 0.87 -3.47 13.11
C GLU A 151 1.67 -2.63 14.12
N GLY A 152 2.98 -2.51 13.93
CA GLY A 152 3.85 -1.63 14.73
C GLY A 152 3.44 -0.16 14.66
N HIS A 153 3.13 0.35 13.46
CA HIS A 153 2.59 1.71 13.31
C HIS A 153 1.22 1.87 13.98
N LEU A 154 0.36 0.85 13.89
CA LEU A 154 -0.98 0.88 14.45
C LEU A 154 -0.97 0.96 15.98
N ILE A 155 -0.05 0.29 16.67
CA ILE A 155 0.02 0.33 18.15
C ILE A 155 0.82 1.51 18.69
N ALA A 156 1.60 2.19 17.84
CA ALA A 156 2.39 3.34 18.25
C ALA A 156 1.52 4.59 18.43
N ASN A 157 2.02 5.53 19.25
CA ASN A 157 1.51 6.92 19.26
C ASN A 157 2.13 7.74 18.12
N GLU A 158 3.29 7.29 17.63
CA GLU A 158 4.10 7.98 16.64
C GLU A 158 5.09 7.00 16.01
N PHE A 159 5.34 7.14 14.71
CA PHE A 159 6.30 6.30 13.97
C PHE A 159 7.04 7.10 12.91
N GLU A 160 8.09 6.50 12.36
CA GLU A 160 8.87 7.09 11.26
C GLU A 160 8.68 6.32 9.96
N ILE A 161 8.45 7.04 8.87
CA ILE A 161 8.48 6.53 7.51
C ILE A 161 9.86 6.77 6.93
N ASN A 162 10.63 5.70 6.76
CA ASN A 162 11.87 5.72 6.02
C ASN A 162 11.62 5.50 4.53
N PHE A 163 11.74 6.57 3.72
CA PHE A 163 11.51 6.51 2.28
C PHE A 163 12.45 5.53 1.55
N ARG A 164 13.61 5.20 2.13
CA ARG A 164 14.56 4.23 1.55
C ARG A 164 14.07 2.78 1.64
N GLU A 165 13.07 2.51 2.47
CA GLU A 165 12.47 1.19 2.65
C GLU A 165 11.21 0.97 1.78
N ILE A 166 10.87 1.93 0.91
CA ILE A 166 9.71 1.80 0.02
C ILE A 166 9.89 0.61 -0.90
N LEU A 167 8.93 -0.32 -0.88
CA LEU A 167 8.96 -1.51 -1.72
C LEU A 167 8.66 -1.18 -3.21
N PRO A 168 9.25 -1.90 -4.17
CA PRO A 168 9.16 -1.61 -5.59
C PRO A 168 7.88 -2.18 -6.25
N TYR A 169 6.71 -1.95 -5.66
CA TYR A 169 5.45 -2.58 -6.03
C TYR A 169 5.01 -2.33 -7.50
N TRP A 170 4.68 -1.09 -7.89
CA TRP A 170 4.43 -0.74 -9.29
C TRP A 170 5.73 -0.48 -10.07
N GLY A 171 6.89 -0.85 -9.50
CA GLY A 171 8.22 -0.54 -10.00
C GLY A 171 8.73 0.84 -9.59
N LYS A 172 10.05 0.95 -9.37
CA LYS A 172 10.70 2.19 -8.90
C LYS A 172 10.66 3.34 -9.90
N PHE A 173 10.33 3.10 -11.16
CA PHE A 173 10.26 4.15 -12.20
C PHE A 173 9.16 5.20 -11.94
N TYR A 174 8.24 4.96 -11.00
CA TYR A 174 7.32 5.99 -10.49
C TYR A 174 7.93 6.92 -9.42
N LEU A 175 9.18 6.69 -9.02
CA LEU A 175 9.97 7.51 -8.11
C LEU A 175 11.26 7.92 -8.80
N PHE A 176 11.38 9.19 -9.20
CA PHE A 176 12.58 9.68 -9.88
C PHE A 176 13.32 10.79 -9.13
N MET A 177 12.83 11.17 -7.96
CA MET A 177 13.48 12.16 -7.11
C MET A 177 14.52 11.53 -6.18
N GLU A 178 15.40 12.39 -5.66
CA GLU A 178 16.12 12.06 -4.44
C GLU A 178 15.12 11.91 -3.28
N LEU A 179 15.17 10.75 -2.62
CA LEU A 179 14.26 10.44 -1.53
C LEU A 179 14.63 11.27 -0.28
N PRO A 180 13.66 11.95 0.37
CA PRO A 180 13.92 12.72 1.58
C PRO A 180 14.41 11.84 2.75
N GLY A 181 14.90 12.51 3.80
CA GLY A 181 15.11 11.87 5.11
C GLY A 181 13.78 11.40 5.74
N PRO A 182 13.84 10.62 6.83
CA PRO A 182 12.66 10.00 7.45
C PRO A 182 11.54 11.01 7.79
N LEU A 183 10.28 10.62 7.61
CA LEU A 183 9.13 11.42 7.99
C LEU A 183 8.55 10.93 9.31
N LYS A 184 8.38 11.82 10.27
CA LYS A 184 7.75 11.53 11.56
C LYS A 184 6.24 11.73 11.45
N VAL A 185 5.45 10.72 11.86
CA VAL A 185 3.98 10.70 11.73
C VAL A 185 3.35 10.34 13.07
N LYS A 186 2.43 11.18 13.55
CA LYS A 186 1.65 10.96 14.76
C LYS A 186 0.41 10.12 14.48
N VAL A 187 0.12 9.14 15.33
CA VAL A 187 -1.10 8.33 15.21
C VAL A 187 -2.21 9.02 15.99
N TRP A 188 -3.30 9.32 15.30
CA TRP A 188 -4.51 9.84 15.89
C TRP A 188 -5.51 8.70 16.12
N LYS A 189 -5.79 8.44 17.39
CA LYS A 189 -6.78 7.45 17.83
C LYS A 189 -8.17 8.06 17.82
N ILE A 190 -9.06 7.47 17.03
CA ILE A 190 -10.50 7.78 17.05
C ILE A 190 -11.26 6.78 17.92
N GLU A 191 -12.36 7.21 18.53
CA GLU A 191 -13.23 6.36 19.34
C GLU A 191 -14.04 5.39 18.49
N GLU A 192 -14.76 5.89 17.48
CA GLU A 192 -15.55 5.08 16.57
C GLU A 192 -14.72 4.63 15.37
N LYS A 193 -14.81 3.36 14.98
CA LYS A 193 -14.13 2.79 13.79
C LYS A 193 -15.12 2.59 12.65
N PHE A 194 -14.61 2.57 11.42
CA PHE A 194 -15.45 2.20 10.29
C PHE A 194 -15.78 0.71 10.33
N GLU A 195 -17.03 0.34 10.59
CA GLU A 195 -17.42 -1.07 10.71
C GLU A 195 -17.47 -1.79 9.35
N LYS A 196 -18.25 -1.27 8.39
CA LYS A 196 -18.49 -1.91 7.09
C LYS A 196 -19.09 -0.95 6.07
N GLY A 197 -18.78 -1.19 4.80
CA GLY A 197 -19.34 -0.47 3.65
C GLY A 197 -18.35 -0.39 2.49
N PRO A 198 -18.76 0.16 1.34
CA PRO A 198 -17.88 0.39 0.21
C PRO A 198 -16.85 1.49 0.54
N ALA A 199 -15.71 1.47 -0.17
CA ALA A 199 -14.60 2.43 0.02
C ALA A 199 -15.07 3.90 0.01
N ARG A 200 -16.02 4.26 -0.87
CA ARG A 200 -16.59 5.62 -0.93
C ARG A 200 -17.21 6.10 0.37
N ILE A 201 -17.82 5.22 1.16
CA ILE A 201 -18.41 5.59 2.46
C ILE A 201 -17.30 5.72 3.51
N ARG A 202 -16.24 4.89 3.41
CA ARG A 202 -15.06 5.00 4.27
C ARG A 202 -14.30 6.31 4.04
N ASP A 203 -14.11 6.73 2.80
CA ASP A 203 -13.50 8.02 2.45
C ASP A 203 -14.22 9.18 3.14
N VAL A 204 -15.56 9.15 3.11
CA VAL A 204 -16.42 10.13 3.78
C VAL A 204 -16.29 10.05 5.29
N PHE A 205 -16.21 8.84 5.85
CA PHE A 205 -16.00 8.62 7.27
C PHE A 205 -14.67 9.21 7.75
N HIS A 206 -13.53 8.86 7.12
CA HIS A 206 -12.22 9.42 7.45
C HIS A 206 -12.24 10.96 7.42
N TYR A 207 -12.84 11.56 6.39
CA TYR A 207 -12.91 13.01 6.27
C TYR A 207 -13.82 13.66 7.33
N LYS A 208 -15.00 13.09 7.61
CA LYS A 208 -15.90 13.59 8.66
C LYS A 208 -15.26 13.49 10.04
N SER A 209 -14.63 12.36 10.37
CA SER A 209 -13.93 12.20 11.65
C SER A 209 -12.91 13.32 11.85
N MET A 210 -12.21 13.76 10.80
CA MET A 210 -11.26 14.87 10.90
C MET A 210 -11.93 16.21 11.23
N ILE A 211 -13.10 16.50 10.64
CA ILE A 211 -13.89 17.70 10.93
C ILE A 211 -14.30 17.71 12.40
N ASP A 212 -14.76 16.56 12.90
CA ASP A 212 -15.27 16.41 14.26
C ASP A 212 -14.15 16.27 15.31
N SER A 213 -12.88 16.21 14.87
CA SER A 213 -11.74 16.00 15.76
C SER A 213 -11.39 17.26 16.57
N ASN A 214 -10.91 17.05 17.80
CA ASN A 214 -10.34 18.12 18.64
C ASN A 214 -8.92 18.55 18.20
N ILE A 215 -8.34 17.89 17.19
CA ILE A 215 -6.99 18.20 16.70
C ILE A 215 -6.99 19.51 15.92
N GLY A 216 -8.08 19.83 15.22
CA GLY A 216 -8.17 21.04 14.39
C GLY A 216 -7.30 20.95 13.14
N PHE A 217 -7.54 19.94 12.31
CA PHE A 217 -6.78 19.70 11.08
C PHE A 217 -6.97 20.82 10.05
N ASN A 218 -5.89 21.17 9.36
CA ASN A 218 -5.92 22.19 8.31
C ASN A 218 -6.08 21.58 6.92
N LYS A 219 -5.46 20.41 6.69
CA LYS A 219 -5.43 19.75 5.38
C LYS A 219 -5.46 18.23 5.52
N MET A 220 -5.89 17.55 4.47
CA MET A 220 -5.69 16.12 4.26
C MET A 220 -4.96 15.91 2.93
N ILE A 221 -3.93 15.07 2.92
CA ILE A 221 -3.30 14.59 1.67
C ILE A 221 -3.95 13.27 1.29
N VAL A 222 -4.31 13.11 0.02
CA VAL A 222 -4.92 11.89 -0.55
C VAL A 222 -4.29 11.52 -1.89
N ALA A 223 -4.10 10.23 -2.16
CA ALA A 223 -3.61 9.75 -3.45
C ALA A 223 -4.76 9.33 -4.38
N ASN A 224 -5.60 10.30 -4.77
CA ASN A 224 -6.64 10.13 -5.76
C ASN A 224 -7.23 11.50 -6.13
N THR A 225 -7.14 11.89 -7.41
CA THR A 225 -7.71 13.17 -7.90
C THR A 225 -9.24 13.21 -7.85
N GLY A 226 -9.91 12.06 -7.78
CA GLY A 226 -11.37 11.96 -7.63
C GLY A 226 -11.88 12.10 -6.20
N PHE A 227 -11.01 12.03 -5.19
CA PHE A 227 -11.42 12.03 -3.77
C PHE A 227 -12.13 13.33 -3.38
N SER A 228 -11.56 14.48 -3.75
CA SER A 228 -12.14 15.80 -3.43
C SER A 228 -13.53 16.01 -4.03
N ALA A 229 -13.72 15.63 -5.30
CA ALA A 229 -15.01 15.71 -5.96
C ALA A 229 -16.05 14.80 -5.29
N HIS A 230 -15.62 13.60 -4.86
CA HIS A 230 -16.48 12.65 -4.14
C HIS A 230 -16.92 13.19 -2.77
N ILE A 231 -15.99 13.62 -1.92
CA ILE A 231 -16.32 14.19 -0.60
C ILE A 231 -17.24 15.40 -0.73
N LYS A 232 -16.93 16.32 -1.67
CA LYS A 232 -17.76 17.50 -1.91
C LYS A 232 -19.18 17.12 -2.37
N LYS A 233 -19.33 16.07 -3.17
CA LYS A 233 -20.64 15.58 -3.60
C LYS A 233 -21.46 15.02 -2.43
N GLU A 234 -20.83 14.23 -1.55
CA GLU A 234 -21.53 13.57 -0.45
C GLU A 234 -21.81 14.51 0.74
N LEU A 235 -20.95 15.50 0.98
CA LEU A 235 -21.07 16.44 2.12
C LEU A 235 -21.58 17.84 1.75
N GLY A 236 -21.66 18.15 0.46
CA GLY A 236 -22.05 19.47 -0.06
C GLY A 236 -20.96 20.54 0.03
N LYS A 237 -20.02 20.42 0.96
CA LYS A 237 -18.88 21.35 1.14
C LYS A 237 -17.61 20.62 1.58
N LEU A 238 -16.48 21.32 1.49
CA LEU A 238 -15.19 20.89 2.03
C LEU A 238 -14.78 21.88 3.12
N GLU A 239 -14.80 21.44 4.38
CA GLU A 239 -14.41 22.27 5.53
C GLU A 239 -12.89 22.28 5.75
N ILE A 240 -12.25 21.15 5.45
CA ILE A 240 -10.81 20.95 5.50
C ILE A 240 -10.28 20.81 4.06
N GLU A 241 -9.16 21.46 3.75
CA GLU A 241 -8.58 21.43 2.42
C GLU A 241 -8.06 20.02 2.05
N LEU A 242 -8.37 19.57 0.84
CA LEU A 242 -7.92 18.29 0.29
C LEU A 242 -6.80 18.52 -0.73
N LEU A 243 -5.61 18.01 -0.45
CA LEU A 243 -4.47 18.00 -1.35
C LEU A 243 -4.40 16.66 -2.08
N CYS A 244 -4.89 16.63 -3.32
CA CYS A 244 -4.88 15.42 -4.14
C CYS A 244 -3.56 15.25 -4.89
N ALA A 245 -2.83 14.17 -4.60
CA ALA A 245 -1.65 13.80 -5.35
C ALA A 245 -2.00 13.39 -6.78
N LYS A 246 -1.18 13.83 -7.74
CA LYS A 246 -1.30 13.53 -9.16
C LYS A 246 -0.67 12.18 -9.49
N SER A 247 -1.30 11.44 -10.40
CA SER A 247 -0.74 10.22 -10.95
C SER A 247 0.32 10.56 -12.00
N ARG A 248 1.48 9.93 -11.91
CA ARG A 248 2.54 10.00 -12.92
C ARG A 248 2.25 9.17 -14.17
N GLN A 249 1.16 8.39 -14.21
CA GLN A 249 0.85 7.58 -15.40
C GLN A 249 0.78 8.44 -16.66
N MET A 250 0.16 9.63 -16.58
CA MET A 250 0.06 10.53 -17.74
C MET A 250 1.44 10.95 -18.25
N GLU A 251 2.38 11.27 -17.37
CA GLU A 251 3.75 11.66 -17.77
C GLU A 251 4.58 10.51 -18.36
N ILE A 252 4.20 9.26 -18.14
CA ILE A 252 4.93 8.08 -18.64
C ILE A 252 4.36 7.60 -19.99
N TYR A 253 3.06 7.79 -20.21
CA TYR A 253 2.34 7.33 -21.40
C TYR A 253 2.20 8.40 -22.50
N GLU A 254 2.59 9.64 -22.22
CA GLU A 254 2.75 10.75 -23.18
C GLU A 254 4.19 10.85 -23.69
#